data_AF-Q52453-F1
#
_entry.id   AF-Q52453-F1
#
_cell.length_a   1.000
_cell.length_b   1.000
_cell.length_c   1.000
_cell.angle_alpha   90.00
_cell.angle_beta   90.00
_cell.angle_gamma   90.00
#
_symmetry.space_group_name_H-M   'P 1'
#
loop_
_entity.id
_entity.type
_entity.pdbx_description
1 polymer ?
#
loop_
_entity_poly.entity_id
_entity_poly.type
_entity_poly.pdbx_seq_one_letter_code
_entity_poly.pdbx_strand_id
1 'polypeptide(L)' 'MTSSAAAIRLGFEPFVNASPVELRTNWSDSDVQAVISATYRQVFGNEHLMLSERLTSAESLLASGNISVREF' A
#
# COMPACT_ATOMS: atom_id res chain seq x y z
N MET A 1 -24.07 -1.99 -0.56
CA MET A 1 -23.07 -2.84 0.11
C MET A 1 -23.33 -4.28 -0.31
N THR A 2 -22.39 -4.90 -1.03
CA THR A 2 -22.46 -6.34 -1.33
C THR A 2 -22.46 -7.10 -0.01
N SER A 3 -23.37 -8.07 0.16
CA SER A 3 -23.37 -8.89 1.38
C SER A 3 -22.02 -9.58 1.52
N SER A 4 -21.47 -9.63 2.74
CA SER A 4 -20.19 -10.29 3.04
C SER A 4 -20.11 -11.70 2.42
N ALA A 5 -21.23 -12.43 2.36
CA ALA A 5 -21.34 -13.74 1.71
C ALA A 5 -20.96 -13.74 0.20
N ALA A 6 -21.31 -12.69 -0.56
CA ALA A 6 -20.94 -12.59 -1.96
C ALA A 6 -19.45 -12.29 -2.14
N ALA A 7 -18.88 -11.42 -1.29
CA ALA A 7 -17.46 -11.09 -1.31
C ALA A 7 -16.58 -12.30 -0.97
N ILE A 8 -17.02 -13.14 -0.03
CA ILE A 8 -16.34 -14.40 0.31
C ILE A 8 -16.31 -15.35 -0.89
N ARG A 9 -17.43 -15.54 -1.59
CA ARG A 9 -17.52 -16.47 -2.73
C ARG A 9 -16.65 -16.06 -3.91
N LEU A 10 -16.51 -14.77 -4.14
CA LEU A 10 -15.76 -14.22 -5.26
C LEU A 10 -14.29 -13.92 -4.89
N GLY A 11 -13.90 -14.15 -3.63
CA GLY A 11 -12.50 -14.04 -3.17
C GLY A 11 -12.00 -12.62 -2.90
N PHE A 12 -12.86 -11.60 -2.87
CA PHE A 12 -12.44 -10.21 -2.63
C PHE A 12 -12.80 -9.68 -1.22
N GLU A 13 -13.29 -10.54 -0.32
CA GLU A 13 -13.61 -10.18 1.07
C GLU A 13 -12.48 -9.44 1.81
N PRO A 14 -11.19 -9.82 1.68
CA PRO A 14 -10.11 -9.10 2.35
C PRO A 14 -10.03 -7.63 1.97
N PHE A 15 -10.41 -7.28 0.74
CA PHE A 15 -10.39 -5.89 0.24
C PHE A 15 -11.64 -5.10 0.63
N VAL A 16 -12.75 -5.77 0.97
CA VAL A 16 -13.98 -5.11 1.42
C VAL A 16 -13.82 -4.57 2.84
N ASN A 17 -13.14 -5.34 3.69
CA ASN A 17 -12.96 -5.02 5.11
C ASN A 17 -11.66 -4.26 5.40
N ALA A 18 -10.78 -4.11 4.41
CA ALA A 18 -9.55 -3.35 4.56
C ALA A 18 -9.84 -1.85 4.57
N SER A 19 -9.39 -1.17 5.63
CA SER A 19 -9.34 0.29 5.65
C SER A 19 -8.38 0.80 4.57
N PRO A 20 -8.72 1.88 3.86
CA PRO A 20 -7.79 2.52 2.92
C PRO A 20 -6.47 2.87 3.61
N VAL A 21 -5.36 2.61 2.91
CA VAL A 21 -4.03 3.01 3.38
C VAL A 21 -3.77 4.43 2.86
N GLU A 22 -3.63 5.37 3.78
CA GLU A 22 -3.48 6.80 3.49
C GLU A 22 -2.27 7.37 4.22
N LEU A 23 -1.47 8.20 3.55
CA LEU A 23 -0.40 8.98 4.19
C LEU A 23 -0.92 10.39 4.52
N ARG A 24 -1.29 10.63 5.78
CA ARG A 24 -1.81 11.93 6.26
C ARG A 24 -0.70 12.77 6.91
N THR A 25 -0.84 14.09 6.89
CA THR A 25 0.07 15.02 7.60
C THR A 25 0.31 14.59 9.05
N ASN A 26 1.55 14.76 9.52
CA ASN A 26 2.07 14.21 10.79
C ASN A 26 2.26 12.69 10.77
N TRP A 27 2.63 12.14 9.61
CA TRP A 27 2.98 10.73 9.47
C TRP A 27 4.30 10.41 10.18
N SER A 28 4.38 9.17 10.67
CA SER A 28 5.58 8.56 11.22
C SER A 28 6.34 7.76 10.16
N ASP A 29 7.60 7.43 10.43
CA ASP A 29 8.38 6.52 9.56
C ASP A 29 7.68 5.16 9.38
N SER A 30 6.97 4.68 10.40
CA SER A 30 6.17 3.44 10.29
C SER A 30 5.00 3.59 9.31
N ASP A 31 4.36 4.75 9.25
CA ASP A 31 3.25 4.99 8.32
C ASP A 31 3.76 4.98 6.88
N VAL A 32 4.94 5.59 6.64
CA VAL A 32 5.58 5.57 5.32
C VAL A 32 5.92 4.16 4.89
N GLN A 33 6.53 3.35 5.77
CA GLN A 33 6.85 1.95 5.44
C GLN A 33 5.59 1.10 5.18
N ALA A 34 4.51 1.35 5.92
CA ALA A 34 3.23 0.70 5.68
C ALA A 34 2.65 1.05 4.31
N VAL A 35 2.71 2.33 3.92
CA VAL A 35 2.29 2.81 2.60
C VAL A 35 3.14 2.21 1.49
N ILE A 36 4.47 2.25 1.59
CA ILE A 36 5.39 1.64 0.61
C ILE A 36 5.04 0.15 0.39
N SER A 37 4.88 -0.59 1.48
CA SER A 37 4.56 -2.03 1.43
C SER A 37 3.16 -2.30 0.87
N ALA A 38 2.19 -1.41 1.11
CA ALA A 38 0.85 -1.49 0.53
C ALA A 38 0.90 -1.18 -0.98
N THR A 39 1.65 -0.17 -1.39
CA THR A 39 1.82 0.21 -2.81
C THR A 39 2.45 -0.93 -3.59
N TYR A 40 3.54 -1.54 -3.12
CA TYR A 40 4.14 -2.68 -3.82
C TYR A 40 3.16 -3.85 -3.97
N ARG A 41 2.45 -4.22 -2.90
CA ARG A 41 1.42 -5.28 -2.98
C ARG A 41 0.27 -4.93 -3.91
N GLN A 42 -0.11 -3.65 -3.99
CA GLN A 42 -1.21 -3.23 -4.84
C GLN A 42 -0.80 -3.15 -6.32
N VAL A 43 0.33 -2.51 -6.62
CA VAL A 43 0.79 -2.22 -7.98
C VAL A 43 1.35 -3.47 -8.65
N PHE A 44 2.12 -4.29 -7.93
CA PHE A 44 2.67 -5.54 -8.47
C PHE A 44 1.73 -6.74 -8.31
N GLY A 45 0.53 -6.57 -7.76
CA GLY A 45 -0.43 -7.68 -7.65
C GLY A 45 -0.04 -8.73 -6.60
N ASN A 46 0.43 -8.28 -5.44
CA ASN A 46 0.84 -9.07 -4.28
C ASN A 46 2.05 -9.98 -4.56
N GLU A 47 2.95 -9.54 -5.42
CA GLU A 47 4.22 -10.22 -5.67
C GLU A 47 5.21 -10.04 -4.50
N HIS A 48 6.04 -11.06 -4.29
CA HIS A 48 7.06 -11.05 -3.26
C HIS A 48 8.32 -10.35 -3.74
N LEU A 49 8.41 -9.05 -3.46
CA LEU A 49 9.61 -8.27 -3.75
C LEU A 49 10.74 -8.63 -2.80
N MET A 50 11.92 -8.90 -3.34
CA MET A 50 13.13 -9.12 -2.56
C MET A 50 13.78 -7.79 -2.17
N LEU A 51 14.60 -7.80 -1.12
CA LEU A 51 15.28 -6.58 -0.64
C LEU A 51 16.15 -5.91 -1.72
N SER A 52 16.73 -6.70 -2.61
CA SER A 52 17.55 -6.21 -3.74
C SER A 52 16.75 -5.49 -4.82
N GLU A 53 15.43 -5.69 -4.87
CA GLU A 53 14.55 -5.18 -5.93
C GLU A 53 13.82 -3.89 -5.51
N ARG A 54 13.95 -3.48 -4.24
CA ARG A 54 13.31 -2.30 -3.70
C ARG A 54 13.80 -1.01 -4.37
N LEU A 55 12.87 -0.13 -4.72
CA LEU A 55 13.11 1.17 -5.31
C LEU A 55 13.53 2.20 -4.24
N THR A 56 14.66 1.97 -3.60
CA THR A 56 15.17 2.77 -2.45
C THR A 56 15.22 4.28 -2.69
N SER A 57 15.54 4.71 -3.92
CA SER A 57 15.52 6.13 -4.29
C SER A 57 14.10 6.73 -4.20
N ALA A 58 13.10 6.04 -4.75
CA ALA A 58 11.72 6.52 -4.74
C ALA A 58 11.13 6.47 -3.31
N GLU A 59 11.47 5.43 -2.54
CA GLU A 59 11.07 5.31 -1.14
C GLU A 59 11.59 6.48 -0.30
N SER A 60 12.84 6.91 -0.55
CA SER A 60 13.45 8.06 0.13
C SER A 60 12.78 9.39 -0.28
N LEU A 61 12.36 9.53 -1.53
CA LEU A 61 11.61 10.70 -1.99
C LEU A 61 10.23 10.78 -1.33
N LEU A 62 9.54 9.64 -1.18
CA LEU A 62 8.26 9.58 -0.47
C LEU A 62 8.46 9.87 1.03
N ALA A 63 9.48 9.27 1.64
CA ALA A 63 9.84 9.45 3.06
C ALA A 63 10.38 10.85 3.39
N SER A 64 10.71 11.68 2.40
CA SER A 64 11.03 13.10 2.61
C SER A 64 9.85 14.02 2.32
N GLY A 65 8.74 13.48 1.81
CA GLY A 65 7.58 14.25 1.36
C GLY A 65 7.82 15.02 0.06
N ASN A 66 8.87 14.69 -0.70
CA ASN A 66 9.18 15.34 -1.97
C ASN A 66 8.23 14.90 -3.09
N ILE A 67 7.65 13.70 -2.98
CA ILE A 67 6.65 13.16 -3.89
C ILE A 67 5.44 12.68 -3.11
N SER A 68 4.28 12.69 -3.76
CA SER A 68 3.03 12.13 -3.23
C SER A 68 2.94 10.61 -3.46
N VAL A 69 2.04 9.94 -2.74
CA VAL A 69 1.74 8.50 -2.94
C VAL A 69 1.29 8.17 -4.37
N ARG A 70 0.76 9.15 -5.11
CA ARG A 70 0.39 9.02 -6.53
C ARG A 70 1.61 9.01 -7.46
N GLU A 71 2.69 9.69 -7.05
CA GLU A 71 3.92 9.84 -7.84
C GLU A 71 4.96 8.76 -7.52
N PHE A 72 4.87 8.18 -6.32
CA PHE A 72 5.59 6.97 -5.93
C PHE A 72 4.99 5.74 -6.62
#